data_AF-A0A317XWL4-F1
#
_entry.id   AF-A0A317XWL4-F1
#
_cell.length_a   1.000
_cell.length_b   1.000
_cell.length_c   1.000
_cell.angle_alpha   90.00
_cell.angle_beta   90.00
_cell.angle_gamma   90.00
#
_symmetry.space_group_name_H-M   'P 1'
#
loop_
_entity.id
_entity.type
_entity.pdbx_description
1 polymer ?
#
loop_
_entity_poly.entity_id
_entity_poly.type
_entity_poly.pdbx_seq_one_letter_code
_entity_poly.pdbx_strand_id
1 'polypeptide(L)'
;MVSDGSRTLVASVPLAGCASNYGNLQWSELGQALVVTQESLFVLSPIFALHAKLATSHALCDVECHPSWSGRFPHTCCQISAKTLLENDPTERERIAIEVDYTQVHPLFASPRWKDASWSKPGMGPHGSCLILAISSELDLLVIGAPKNSWTGDWTLLHAVDFSPVAQQVSLNLLGGSADKLHDAPRMAFSRSRALKRKRQSAAEVLCATWADAPQMPRRSLVTRRDGTDPLHGSFAFVIAGTRSGHIAVWECHAGTGRCFLASVSSVSSSPVEQLLLGTSPGVCEDGAQGRLVFQDSQGLRLCNFYAMEDHALAELCNSQPSRLSQLGFRMVSNWKWFEHQLVFTTVGRAHVYDFRTDSITTYLFTVGTAETDADPYLPAISISAEVHAQSFTVVLQDLHHYHLLAIDGGDDGNNQDIRVAAQSPDELLGYPPLVADLQSQHDSLQAYHGLEFEPASTRESPHRMQASTLMDEHAAFLGFKVSETSKFHLMLIKNGATEIQALVASALKSAGVGVGSGRPPVTSIHALIASVLVAEDRKTALCELDFAVKKEAERIAAHNSDGKDDGGALAADRQLMLRAQNQALFCIYAWLQVGSDRILDSEVDQRGQVLLTSWLESVSW
;
A
#
# COMPACT_ATOMS: atom_id res chain seq x y z
N MET A 1 -23.05 17.61 -2.61
CA MET A 1 -23.44 17.54 -1.19
C MET A 1 -22.18 17.15 -0.45
N VAL A 2 -21.59 18.09 0.28
CA VAL A 2 -20.39 17.83 1.10
C VAL A 2 -20.87 16.98 2.27
N SER A 3 -20.33 15.78 2.42
CA SER A 3 -20.57 14.97 3.61
C SER A 3 -19.96 15.69 4.79
N ASP A 4 -20.75 16.01 5.83
CA ASP A 4 -20.24 16.41 7.16
C ASP A 4 -19.54 15.19 7.79
N GLY A 5 -18.36 14.86 7.26
CA GLY A 5 -17.46 13.86 7.79
C GLY A 5 -16.66 14.50 8.91
N SER A 6 -16.58 13.83 10.06
CA SER A 6 -15.66 14.26 11.13
C SER A 6 -14.45 13.34 11.20
N ARG A 7 -13.26 13.92 11.36
CA ARG A 7 -12.00 13.19 11.56
C ARG A 7 -11.71 13.13 13.04
N THR A 8 -11.72 11.96 13.66
CA THR A 8 -11.32 11.79 15.08
C THR A 8 -9.94 11.14 15.15
N LEU A 9 -8.96 11.77 15.79
CA LEU A 9 -7.64 11.15 16.01
C LEU A 9 -7.76 10.02 17.05
N VAL A 10 -7.41 8.80 16.66
CA VAL A 10 -7.51 7.61 17.52
C VAL A 10 -6.21 7.36 18.27
N ALA A 11 -5.09 7.44 17.56
CA ALA A 11 -3.75 7.22 18.09
C ALA A 11 -2.72 8.02 17.31
N SER A 12 -1.70 8.54 18.01
CA SER A 12 -0.52 9.15 17.43
C SER A 12 0.74 8.43 17.91
N VAL A 13 1.56 7.97 16.97
CA VAL A 13 2.81 7.25 17.23
C VAL A 13 3.98 8.08 16.72
N PRO A 14 4.92 8.51 17.59
CA PRO A 14 6.13 9.16 17.14
C PRO A 14 7.04 8.14 16.45
N LEU A 15 7.56 8.52 15.29
CA LEU A 15 8.45 7.72 14.47
C LEU A 15 9.81 8.41 14.36
N ALA A 16 10.88 7.66 14.59
CA ALA A 16 12.23 8.17 14.42
C ALA A 16 12.58 8.31 12.93
N GLY A 17 13.21 9.44 12.59
CA GLY A 17 13.70 9.73 11.26
C GLY A 17 12.69 10.45 10.37
N CYS A 18 13.20 11.03 9.29
CA CYS A 18 12.41 11.77 8.30
C CYS A 18 11.79 10.85 7.27
N ALA A 19 10.71 11.28 6.62
CA ALA A 19 10.13 10.58 5.47
C ALA A 19 11.18 10.37 4.36
N SER A 20 11.14 9.20 3.72
CA SER A 20 12.04 8.92 2.59
C SER A 20 11.56 9.57 1.29
N ASN A 21 10.24 9.57 1.05
CA ASN A 21 9.55 10.09 -0.13
C ASN A 21 8.12 10.56 0.23
N TYR A 22 7.42 11.19 -0.72
CA TYR A 22 5.96 11.34 -0.64
C TYR A 22 5.27 10.00 -0.92
N GLY A 23 4.10 9.77 -0.32
CA GLY A 23 3.41 8.48 -0.36
C GLY A 23 4.11 7.40 0.48
N ASN A 24 4.80 7.77 1.56
CA ASN A 24 5.58 6.83 2.39
C ASN A 24 4.76 5.93 3.32
N LEU A 25 3.45 5.85 3.11
CA LEU A 25 2.50 5.09 3.91
C LEU A 25 1.78 4.10 3.01
N GLN A 26 1.75 2.83 3.41
CA GLN A 26 0.94 1.80 2.76
C GLN A 26 0.18 0.97 3.78
N TRP A 27 -0.99 0.46 3.38
CA TRP A 27 -1.71 -0.56 4.15
C TRP A 27 -1.58 -1.92 3.48
N SER A 28 -1.28 -2.93 4.28
CA SER A 28 -1.45 -4.32 3.85
C SER A 28 -2.93 -4.68 3.81
N GLU A 29 -3.29 -5.69 3.03
CA GLU A 29 -4.65 -6.25 3.06
C GLU A 29 -4.98 -6.92 4.41
N LEU A 30 -3.97 -7.16 5.26
CA LEU A 30 -4.16 -7.59 6.65
C LEU A 30 -4.51 -6.43 7.59
N GLY A 31 -4.48 -5.17 7.15
CA GLY A 31 -4.74 -4.01 8.00
C GLY A 31 -3.57 -3.60 8.87
N GLN A 32 -2.34 -3.89 8.44
CA GLN A 32 -1.11 -3.38 9.05
C GLN A 32 -0.60 -2.21 8.20
N ALA A 33 -0.21 -1.12 8.84
CA ALA A 33 0.39 0.03 8.17
C ALA A 33 1.93 -0.14 8.09
N LEU A 34 2.49 0.21 6.94
CA LEU A 34 3.93 0.30 6.69
C LEU A 34 4.29 1.76 6.45
N VAL A 35 5.18 2.29 7.29
CA VAL A 35 5.73 3.64 7.12
C VAL A 35 7.21 3.54 6.81
N VAL A 36 7.63 4.18 5.71
CA VAL A 36 9.03 4.24 5.29
C VAL A 36 9.63 5.55 5.76
N THR A 37 10.59 5.48 6.68
CA THR A 37 11.49 6.60 7.00
C THR A 37 12.88 6.33 6.44
N GLN A 38 13.72 7.35 6.39
CA GLN A 38 15.08 7.19 5.89
C GLN A 38 15.87 6.14 6.67
N GLU A 39 15.66 5.99 7.98
CA GLU A 39 16.47 5.10 8.82
C GLU A 39 15.79 3.76 9.13
N SER A 40 14.46 3.70 9.06
CA SER A 40 13.69 2.53 9.49
C SER A 40 12.40 2.34 8.70
N LEU A 41 12.00 1.07 8.54
CA LEU A 41 10.63 0.72 8.19
C LEU A 41 9.87 0.50 9.51
N PHE A 42 8.72 1.15 9.65
CA PHE A 42 7.84 0.92 10.79
C PHE A 42 6.65 0.09 10.34
N VAL A 43 6.45 -1.06 10.98
CA VAL A 43 5.25 -1.89 10.83
C VAL A 43 4.35 -1.63 12.03
N LEU A 44 3.25 -0.93 11.78
CA LEU A 44 2.26 -0.56 12.78
C LEU A 44 1.06 -1.48 12.62
N SER A 45 0.83 -2.33 13.63
CA SER A 45 -0.28 -3.29 13.58
C SER A 45 -1.33 -2.91 14.61
N PRO A 46 -2.51 -2.42 14.18
CA PRO A 46 -3.68 -2.40 15.03
C PRO A 46 -4.03 -3.85 15.43
N ILE A 47 -4.08 -4.15 16.73
CA ILE A 47 -4.29 -5.53 17.25
C ILE A 47 -5.64 -5.73 17.95
N PHE A 48 -6.53 -4.73 17.90
CA PHE A 48 -7.92 -4.91 18.33
C PHE A 48 -8.65 -5.78 17.31
N ALA A 49 -9.58 -6.62 17.79
CA ALA A 49 -10.17 -7.75 17.07
C ALA A 49 -9.25 -8.98 16.90
N LEU A 50 -8.02 -8.98 17.42
CA LEU A 50 -7.22 -10.19 17.58
C LEU A 50 -7.42 -10.82 18.97
N HIS A 51 -7.33 -12.15 19.03
CA HIS A 51 -7.41 -12.88 20.29
C HIS A 51 -6.22 -12.52 21.21
N ALA A 52 -6.47 -12.30 22.52
CA ALA A 52 -5.44 -11.86 23.46
C ALA A 52 -4.15 -12.68 23.41
N LYS A 53 -4.22 -14.01 23.29
CA LYS A 53 -3.02 -14.87 23.18
C LYS A 53 -2.08 -14.55 22.01
N LEU A 54 -2.57 -13.92 20.93
CA LEU A 54 -1.75 -13.44 19.81
C LEU A 54 -1.07 -12.10 20.11
N ALA A 55 -1.58 -11.35 21.10
CA ALA A 55 -1.16 -10.00 21.47
C ALA A 55 -0.47 -9.92 22.85
N THR A 56 -0.60 -10.93 23.71
CA THR A 56 -0.19 -10.90 25.12
C THR A 56 1.32 -10.82 25.35
N SER A 57 2.15 -11.03 24.33
CA SER A 57 3.60 -11.17 24.49
C SER A 57 4.45 -9.96 24.10
N HIS A 58 3.89 -8.87 23.57
CA HIS A 58 4.70 -7.75 23.06
C HIS A 58 4.23 -6.38 23.54
N ALA A 59 5.21 -5.52 23.81
CA ALA A 59 5.02 -4.21 24.41
C ALA A 59 4.24 -3.27 23.49
N LEU A 60 3.12 -2.72 24.00
CA LEU A 60 2.46 -1.55 23.43
C LEU A 60 3.44 -0.37 23.56
N CYS A 61 3.78 0.30 22.46
CA CYS A 61 4.64 1.48 22.51
C CYS A 61 3.94 2.64 23.27
N ASP A 62 4.73 3.59 23.77
CA ASP A 62 4.17 4.82 24.34
C ASP A 62 3.52 5.63 23.22
N VAL A 63 2.19 5.58 23.20
CA VAL A 63 1.35 6.21 22.18
C VAL A 63 0.48 7.25 22.84
N GLU A 64 0.44 8.42 22.22
CA GLU A 64 -0.54 9.44 22.55
C GLU A 64 -1.89 8.97 22.04
N CYS A 65 -2.75 8.57 22.98
CA CYS A 65 -4.11 8.16 22.68
C CYS A 65 -5.04 9.36 22.77
N HIS A 66 -6.22 9.23 22.14
CA HIS A 66 -7.27 10.23 22.22
C HIS A 66 -7.57 10.64 23.68
N PRO A 67 -7.72 11.94 24.01
CA PRO A 67 -7.91 12.42 25.39
C PRO A 67 -9.12 11.85 26.14
N SER A 68 -10.23 11.56 25.44
CA SER A 68 -11.40 10.91 26.07
C SER A 68 -11.18 9.43 26.40
N TRP A 69 -10.05 8.87 25.99
CA TRP A 69 -9.73 7.47 26.19
C TRP A 69 -8.79 7.26 27.38
N SER A 70 -9.31 6.60 28.42
CA SER A 70 -8.57 6.26 29.63
C SER A 70 -7.59 5.07 29.50
N GLY A 71 -7.38 4.52 28.30
CA GLY A 71 -6.52 3.35 28.05
C GLY A 71 -5.61 3.54 26.82
N ARG A 72 -4.68 2.61 26.61
CA ARG A 72 -3.79 2.63 25.42
C ARG A 72 -4.49 1.99 24.21
N PHE A 73 -4.31 2.57 23.03
CA PHE A 73 -4.68 1.93 21.77
C PHE A 73 -3.97 0.59 21.62
N PRO A 74 -4.67 -0.55 21.44
CA PRO A 74 -4.01 -1.82 21.23
C PRO A 74 -3.34 -1.82 19.85
N HIS A 75 -2.02 -1.62 19.84
CA HIS A 75 -1.21 -1.65 18.64
C HIS A 75 0.18 -2.22 18.95
N THR A 76 0.85 -2.71 17.92
CA THR A 76 2.29 -2.98 17.97
C THR A 76 2.99 -2.06 16.99
N CYS A 77 4.20 -1.63 17.33
CA CYS A 77 5.08 -0.91 16.42
C CYS A 77 6.40 -1.68 16.36
N CYS A 78 6.70 -2.23 15.19
CA CYS A 78 7.99 -2.87 14.94
C CYS A 78 8.84 -1.95 14.07
N GLN A 79 10.06 -1.69 14.53
CA GLN A 79 11.05 -0.89 13.81
C GLN A 79 12.08 -1.81 13.14
N ILE A 80 12.25 -1.68 11.84
CA ILE A 80 13.23 -2.42 11.05
C ILE A 80 14.30 -1.42 10.58
N SER A 81 15.40 -1.32 11.31
CA SER A 81 16.50 -0.42 10.94
C SER A 81 17.28 -0.97 9.74
N ALA A 82 17.53 -0.10 8.75
CA ALA A 82 18.31 -0.45 7.56
C ALA A 82 19.70 -0.98 7.95
N LYS A 83 20.35 -0.30 8.91
CA LYS A 83 21.68 -0.66 9.39
C LYS A 83 21.69 -2.05 10.03
N THR A 84 20.81 -2.31 10.99
CA THR A 84 20.80 -3.60 11.71
C THR A 84 20.45 -4.76 10.78
N LEU A 85 19.57 -4.54 9.80
CA LEU A 85 19.18 -5.60 8.87
C LEU A 85 20.33 -5.95 7.91
N LEU A 86 20.99 -4.94 7.33
CA LEU A 86 22.09 -5.12 6.38
C LEU A 86 23.38 -5.63 7.01
N GLU A 87 23.63 -5.32 8.30
CA GLU A 87 24.76 -5.87 9.06
C GLU A 87 24.58 -7.37 9.38
N ASN A 88 23.33 -7.82 9.52
CA ASN A 88 23.00 -9.22 9.84
C ASN A 88 22.58 -10.02 8.59
N ASP A 89 22.88 -9.54 7.39
CA ASP A 89 22.53 -10.21 6.15
C ASP A 89 23.21 -11.59 6.08
N PRO A 90 22.44 -12.70 6.11
CA PRO A 90 22.99 -14.05 6.02
C PRO A 90 23.32 -14.44 4.58
N THR A 91 22.93 -13.63 3.59
CA THR A 91 23.22 -13.88 2.19
C THR A 91 24.58 -13.26 1.85
N GLU A 92 25.60 -14.10 1.68
CA GLU A 92 26.93 -13.66 1.27
C GLU A 92 26.85 -13.01 -0.12
N ARG A 93 26.78 -11.68 -0.15
CA ARG A 93 26.71 -10.90 -1.37
C ARG A 93 28.09 -10.37 -1.76
N GLU A 94 28.44 -10.45 -3.04
CA GLU A 94 29.46 -9.57 -3.62
C GLU A 94 28.88 -8.15 -3.67
N ARG A 95 29.17 -7.35 -2.63
CA ARG A 95 28.91 -5.91 -2.69
C ARG A 95 29.72 -5.35 -3.86
N ILE A 96 29.04 -4.98 -4.94
CA ILE A 96 29.72 -4.33 -6.07
C ILE A 96 30.17 -2.97 -5.58
N ALA A 97 31.43 -2.90 -5.14
CA ALA A 97 32.06 -1.65 -4.77
C ALA A 97 31.93 -0.72 -5.98
N ILE A 98 31.13 0.33 -5.80
CA ILE A 98 30.97 1.39 -6.80
C ILE A 98 32.38 1.83 -7.17
N GLU A 99 32.78 1.64 -8.44
CA GLU A 99 34.11 2.04 -8.86
C GLU A 99 34.32 3.51 -8.49
N VAL A 100 35.34 3.72 -7.66
CA VAL A 100 35.74 4.97 -7.04
C VAL A 100 36.11 5.98 -8.11
N ASP A 101 35.12 6.65 -8.71
CA ASP A 101 35.26 7.91 -9.42
C ASP A 101 33.91 8.37 -9.93
N TYR A 102 33.26 9.25 -9.16
CA TYR A 102 33.04 10.68 -9.44
C TYR A 102 32.28 11.22 -8.22
N THR A 103 32.90 12.10 -7.42
CA THR A 103 32.32 12.80 -6.24
C THR A 103 32.03 11.93 -5.01
N GLN A 104 32.82 12.13 -3.97
CA GLN A 104 32.74 11.47 -2.67
C GLN A 104 31.37 11.66 -2.01
N VAL A 105 30.67 10.54 -1.76
CA VAL A 105 29.51 10.37 -0.88
C VAL A 105 28.37 11.37 -1.12
N HIS A 106 27.44 11.06 -2.04
CA HIS A 106 26.10 11.65 -1.90
C HIS A 106 25.63 11.29 -0.47
N PRO A 107 25.18 12.23 0.37
CA PRO A 107 24.87 11.97 1.79
C PRO A 107 23.92 10.79 2.04
N LEU A 108 23.13 10.43 1.04
CA LEU A 108 22.23 9.27 1.01
C LEU A 108 22.95 7.92 1.13
N PHE A 109 24.21 7.82 0.71
CA PHE A 109 25.05 6.61 0.85
C PHE A 109 26.03 6.70 2.03
N ALA A 110 26.00 7.79 2.80
CA ALA A 110 26.85 7.94 3.98
C ALA A 110 26.40 7.04 5.14
N SER A 111 25.11 6.70 5.18
CA SER A 111 24.53 5.75 6.12
C SER A 111 23.55 4.81 5.40
N PRO A 112 23.42 3.56 5.85
CA PRO A 112 22.40 2.66 5.34
C PRO A 112 21.01 3.26 5.61
N ARG A 113 20.21 3.40 4.56
CA ARG A 113 18.88 4.02 4.60
C ARG A 113 17.88 3.20 3.79
N TRP A 114 16.59 3.40 4.06
CA TRP A 114 15.51 2.90 3.21
C TRP A 114 15.13 3.96 2.18
N LYS A 115 14.94 3.52 0.94
CA LYS A 115 14.43 4.35 -0.15
C LYS A 115 12.92 4.17 -0.30
N ASP A 116 12.49 2.92 -0.40
CA ASP A 116 11.11 2.56 -0.70
C ASP A 116 10.77 1.19 -0.14
N ALA A 117 9.49 0.91 0.10
CA ALA A 117 9.02 -0.41 0.49
C ALA A 117 7.53 -0.62 0.14
N SER A 118 7.15 -1.87 -0.14
CA SER A 118 5.76 -2.22 -0.43
C SER A 118 5.33 -3.58 0.11
N TRP A 119 4.03 -3.71 0.36
CA TRP A 119 3.40 -4.95 0.79
C TRP A 119 3.13 -5.91 -0.36
N SER A 120 3.37 -7.20 -0.14
CA SER A 120 2.77 -8.26 -0.94
C SER A 120 1.31 -8.51 -0.51
N LYS A 121 0.56 -9.26 -1.34
CA LYS A 121 -0.71 -9.84 -0.89
C LYS A 121 -0.54 -10.80 0.32
N PRO A 122 -1.60 -11.06 1.09
CA PRO A 122 -1.62 -12.10 2.10
C PRO A 122 -1.31 -13.48 1.52
N GLY A 123 -0.79 -14.39 2.35
CA GLY A 123 -0.45 -15.76 1.93
C GLY A 123 0.96 -15.92 1.36
N MET A 124 1.69 -14.83 1.13
CA MET A 124 3.05 -14.87 0.56
C MET A 124 4.13 -15.08 1.63
N GLY A 125 3.92 -14.59 2.84
CA GLY A 125 4.86 -14.72 3.95
C GLY A 125 4.73 -16.04 4.71
N PRO A 126 5.67 -16.30 5.64
CA PRO A 126 5.54 -17.42 6.58
C PRO A 126 4.18 -17.40 7.29
N HIS A 127 3.61 -18.59 7.53
CA HIS A 127 2.30 -18.73 8.18
C HIS A 127 1.13 -17.99 7.49
N GLY A 128 1.28 -17.65 6.21
CA GLY A 128 0.25 -16.97 5.43
C GLY A 128 0.21 -15.45 5.61
N SER A 129 1.25 -14.83 6.18
CA SER A 129 1.34 -13.37 6.31
C SER A 129 1.60 -12.67 4.98
N CYS A 130 1.74 -11.34 5.00
CA CYS A 130 2.35 -10.58 3.92
C CYS A 130 3.89 -10.64 4.00
N LEU A 131 4.55 -10.32 2.89
CA LEU A 131 5.97 -9.98 2.78
C LEU A 131 6.12 -8.48 2.54
N ILE A 132 7.29 -7.94 2.87
CA ILE A 132 7.68 -6.57 2.52
C ILE A 132 8.79 -6.67 1.47
N LEU A 133 8.62 -5.97 0.35
CA LEU A 133 9.66 -5.73 -0.63
C LEU A 133 10.25 -4.35 -0.36
N ALA A 134 11.54 -4.25 -0.07
CA ALA A 134 12.18 -2.99 0.31
C ALA A 134 13.40 -2.69 -0.56
N ILE A 135 13.64 -1.41 -0.81
CA ILE A 135 14.81 -0.90 -1.54
C ILE A 135 15.70 -0.12 -0.58
N SER A 136 16.97 -0.51 -0.48
CA SER A 136 17.97 0.17 0.35
C SER A 136 18.57 1.39 -0.37
N SER A 137 19.28 2.25 0.37
CA SER A 137 20.10 3.30 -0.23
C SER A 137 21.24 2.75 -1.06
N GLU A 138 21.70 1.53 -0.82
CA GLU A 138 22.67 0.83 -1.66
C GLU A 138 22.06 0.32 -2.99
N LEU A 139 20.76 0.57 -3.22
CA LEU A 139 20.01 0.21 -4.42
C LEU A 139 19.79 -1.30 -4.55
N ASP A 140 19.59 -1.94 -3.40
CA ASP A 140 19.35 -3.38 -3.30
C ASP A 140 17.89 -3.66 -3.11
N LEU A 141 17.43 -4.77 -3.67
CA LEU A 141 16.07 -5.26 -3.49
C LEU A 141 16.05 -6.38 -2.46
N LEU A 142 15.31 -6.15 -1.37
CA LEU A 142 15.26 -7.02 -0.20
C LEU A 142 13.84 -7.52 0.04
N VAL A 143 13.71 -8.80 0.36
CA VAL A 143 12.46 -9.43 0.77
C VAL A 143 12.51 -9.71 2.26
N ILE A 144 11.59 -9.09 2.99
CA ILE A 144 11.50 -9.14 4.46
C ILE A 144 10.19 -9.84 4.84
N GLY A 145 10.24 -10.69 5.86
CA GLY A 145 9.06 -11.37 6.38
C GLY A 145 9.16 -11.68 7.86
N ALA A 146 8.04 -12.09 8.45
CA ALA A 146 7.92 -12.38 9.87
C ALA A 146 7.75 -13.90 10.11
N PRO A 147 8.85 -14.66 10.29
CA PRO A 147 8.80 -16.13 10.40
C PRO A 147 8.06 -16.65 11.63
N LYS A 148 7.87 -15.85 12.68
CA LYS A 148 7.15 -16.28 13.90
C LYS A 148 5.74 -15.72 13.97
N ASN A 149 5.60 -14.40 13.90
CA ASN A 149 4.32 -13.71 14.00
C ASN A 149 4.40 -12.35 13.30
N SER A 150 3.57 -12.15 12.27
CA SER A 150 3.52 -10.88 11.52
C SER A 150 2.88 -9.73 12.30
N TRP A 151 2.06 -10.03 13.31
CA TRP A 151 1.34 -9.01 14.09
C TRP A 151 2.16 -8.41 15.21
N THR A 152 3.06 -9.18 15.81
CA THR A 152 3.81 -8.74 16.99
C THR A 152 5.26 -8.41 16.72
N GLY A 153 5.74 -8.68 15.51
CA GLY A 153 7.06 -8.25 15.06
C GLY A 153 8.15 -9.23 15.42
N ASP A 154 8.70 -9.84 14.37
CA ASP A 154 10.03 -10.44 14.28
C ASP A 154 10.39 -10.37 12.78
N TRP A 155 10.39 -9.17 12.22
CA TRP A 155 10.60 -8.97 10.78
C TRP A 155 12.08 -9.13 10.46
N THR A 156 12.40 -10.08 9.58
CA THR A 156 13.76 -10.49 9.24
C THR A 156 13.95 -10.57 7.74
N LEU A 157 15.20 -10.40 7.30
CA LEU A 157 15.56 -10.55 5.89
C LEU A 157 15.42 -12.03 5.50
N LEU A 158 14.52 -12.31 4.56
CA LEU A 158 14.35 -13.66 4.00
C LEU A 158 15.26 -13.86 2.79
N HIS A 159 15.41 -12.82 1.96
CA HIS A 159 16.19 -12.90 0.73
C HIS A 159 16.65 -11.53 0.24
N ALA A 160 17.94 -11.39 -0.09
CA ALA A 160 18.44 -10.31 -0.93
C ALA A 160 18.48 -10.79 -2.38
N VAL A 161 17.78 -10.09 -3.27
CA VAL A 161 17.60 -10.52 -4.67
C VAL A 161 18.88 -10.27 -5.46
N ASP A 162 19.39 -11.29 -6.15
CA ASP A 162 20.60 -11.18 -6.97
C ASP A 162 20.30 -10.61 -8.37
N PHE A 163 20.94 -9.49 -8.69
CA PHE A 163 20.86 -8.82 -10.00
C PHE A 163 22.09 -9.06 -10.89
N SER A 164 23.05 -9.88 -10.47
CA SER A 164 24.18 -10.30 -11.30
C SER A 164 23.75 -10.86 -12.66
N PRO A 165 22.67 -11.66 -12.78
CA PRO A 165 22.22 -12.13 -14.08
C PRO A 165 21.72 -11.00 -15.00
N VAL A 166 21.12 -9.94 -14.45
CA VAL A 166 20.71 -8.75 -15.23
C VAL A 166 21.95 -8.04 -15.77
N ALA A 167 22.96 -7.86 -14.93
CA ALA A 167 24.24 -7.26 -15.33
C ALA A 167 24.97 -8.06 -16.41
N GLN A 168 24.85 -9.40 -16.40
CA GLN A 168 25.45 -10.26 -17.42
C GLN A 168 24.80 -10.11 -18.80
N GLN A 169 23.49 -9.83 -18.85
CA GLN A 169 22.76 -9.64 -20.12
C GLN A 169 23.02 -8.29 -20.79
N VAL A 170 23.61 -7.33 -20.08
CA VAL A 170 24.01 -6.04 -20.67
C VAL A 170 25.11 -6.26 -21.73
N SER A 171 24.76 -6.00 -22.98
CA SER A 171 25.67 -6.00 -24.12
C SER A 171 25.94 -4.58 -24.66
N LEU A 172 27.15 -4.37 -25.19
CA LEU A 172 27.59 -3.10 -25.78
C LEU A 172 26.89 -2.74 -27.10
N ASN A 173 26.12 -3.66 -27.69
CA ASN A 173 25.51 -3.46 -29.01
C ASN A 173 24.48 -2.31 -29.02
N LEU A 174 23.98 -1.91 -27.84
CA LEU A 174 23.07 -0.78 -27.62
C LEU A 174 23.75 0.60 -27.52
N LEU A 175 25.08 0.69 -27.64
CA LEU A 175 25.81 1.97 -27.79
C LEU A 175 26.16 2.27 -29.27
N GLY A 176 25.61 1.48 -30.21
CA GLY A 176 25.91 1.53 -31.63
C GLY A 176 25.14 2.61 -32.40
N GLY A 177 25.62 3.84 -32.34
CA GLY A 177 25.64 4.66 -33.55
C GLY A 177 26.67 4.05 -34.51
N SER A 178 26.30 3.84 -35.77
CA SER A 178 27.16 3.24 -36.80
C SER A 178 28.57 3.83 -36.78
N ALA A 179 29.59 2.98 -36.73
CA ALA A 179 31.00 3.38 -36.77
C ALA A 179 31.45 4.05 -38.10
N ASP A 180 30.53 4.20 -39.07
CA ASP A 180 30.83 4.74 -40.41
C ASP A 180 30.53 6.24 -40.61
N LYS A 181 30.14 6.98 -39.57
CA LYS A 181 30.02 8.46 -39.64
C LYS A 181 30.96 9.15 -38.66
N LEU A 182 32.24 8.85 -38.79
CA LEU A 182 33.32 9.38 -37.97
C LEU A 182 33.79 10.75 -38.49
N HIS A 183 32.96 11.78 -38.41
CA HIS A 183 33.47 13.16 -38.50
C HIS A 183 32.94 14.14 -37.45
N ASP A 184 31.94 13.79 -36.64
CA ASP A 184 31.47 14.62 -35.51
C ASP A 184 31.00 13.76 -34.31
N ALA A 185 31.76 12.74 -33.93
CA ALA A 185 31.45 11.97 -32.72
C ALA A 185 31.92 12.76 -31.48
N PRO A 186 31.03 13.06 -30.50
CA PRO A 186 31.46 13.65 -29.23
C PRO A 186 32.50 12.73 -28.61
N ARG A 187 33.65 13.29 -28.18
CA ARG A 187 34.72 12.55 -27.51
C ARG A 187 34.12 11.70 -26.41
N MET A 188 34.09 10.37 -26.58
CA MET A 188 33.60 9.49 -25.53
C MET A 188 34.50 9.65 -24.31
N ALA A 189 33.93 10.09 -23.18
CA ALA A 189 34.67 10.35 -21.95
C ALA A 189 35.33 9.09 -21.35
N PHE A 190 34.92 7.89 -21.80
CA PHE A 190 35.42 6.61 -21.31
C PHE A 190 35.77 5.66 -22.45
N SER A 191 36.72 4.75 -22.18
CA SER A 191 36.95 3.60 -23.04
C SER A 191 35.70 2.71 -23.09
N ARG A 192 35.51 2.00 -24.20
CA ARG A 192 34.38 1.07 -24.40
C ARG A 192 34.26 0.02 -23.28
N SER A 193 35.40 -0.47 -22.78
CA SER A 193 35.44 -1.43 -21.66
C SER A 193 34.96 -0.81 -20.34
N ARG A 194 35.38 0.44 -20.04
CA ARG A 194 34.94 1.16 -18.82
C ARG A 194 33.46 1.54 -18.92
N ALA A 195 32.98 1.95 -20.08
CA ALA A 195 31.56 2.24 -20.31
C ALA A 195 30.67 0.99 -20.10
N LEU A 196 31.09 -0.17 -20.63
CA LEU A 196 30.36 -1.43 -20.38
C LEU A 196 30.36 -1.81 -18.90
N LYS A 197 31.52 -1.72 -18.22
CA LYS A 197 31.61 -2.06 -16.80
C LYS A 197 30.66 -1.20 -15.96
N ARG A 198 30.62 0.12 -16.22
CA ARG A 198 29.67 1.03 -15.57
C ARG A 198 28.21 0.69 -15.89
N LYS A 199 27.89 0.38 -17.16
CA LYS A 199 26.52 0.00 -17.53
C LYS A 199 26.08 -1.31 -16.86
N ARG A 200 26.99 -2.29 -16.74
CA ARG A 200 26.75 -3.54 -15.99
C ARG A 200 26.52 -3.28 -14.52
N GLN A 201 27.33 -2.42 -13.90
CA GLN A 201 27.11 -2.01 -12.52
C GLN A 201 25.73 -1.35 -12.35
N SER A 202 25.38 -0.38 -13.20
CA SER A 202 24.06 0.26 -13.17
C SER A 202 22.89 -0.69 -13.44
N ALA A 203 23.13 -1.86 -14.02
CA ALA A 203 22.11 -2.89 -14.22
C ALA A 203 21.89 -3.76 -12.97
N ALA A 204 22.83 -3.74 -12.02
CA ALA A 204 22.66 -4.33 -10.71
C ALA A 204 22.03 -3.38 -9.67
N GLU A 205 21.91 -2.09 -10.01
CA GLU A 205 21.38 -1.05 -9.12
C GLU A 205 19.88 -0.84 -9.35
N VAL A 206 19.06 -1.18 -8.34
CA VAL A 206 17.59 -1.14 -8.37
C VAL A 206 17.07 0.22 -7.91
N LEU A 207 16.16 0.81 -8.68
CA LEU A 207 15.61 2.14 -8.37
C LEU A 207 14.15 2.09 -7.91
N CYS A 208 13.36 1.14 -8.42
CA CYS A 208 11.95 0.97 -8.11
C CYS A 208 11.55 -0.50 -8.30
N ALA A 209 10.53 -0.94 -7.57
CA ALA A 209 9.99 -2.30 -7.71
C ALA A 209 8.51 -2.38 -7.30
N THR A 210 7.80 -3.38 -7.82
CA THR A 210 6.39 -3.62 -7.49
C THR A 210 6.07 -5.13 -7.51
N TRP A 211 4.97 -5.48 -6.86
CA TRP A 211 4.42 -6.84 -6.86
C TRP A 211 3.44 -7.03 -8.02
N ALA A 212 3.40 -8.23 -8.59
CA ALA A 212 2.34 -8.68 -9.48
C ALA A 212 1.81 -10.02 -8.99
N ASP A 213 0.49 -10.17 -8.97
CA ASP A 213 -0.12 -11.44 -8.60
C ASP A 213 0.05 -12.47 -9.71
N ALA A 214 0.40 -13.70 -9.33
CA ALA A 214 0.32 -14.83 -10.25
C ALA A 214 -1.15 -15.07 -10.66
N PRO A 215 -1.41 -15.41 -11.93
CA PRO A 215 -2.76 -15.71 -12.40
C PRO A 215 -3.36 -16.88 -11.61
N GLN A 216 -4.61 -16.74 -11.16
CA GLN A 216 -5.36 -17.84 -10.56
C GLN A 216 -5.75 -18.83 -11.65
N MET A 217 -4.88 -19.78 -11.97
CA MET A 217 -5.24 -20.88 -12.85
C MET A 217 -6.19 -21.84 -12.12
N PRO A 218 -7.29 -22.29 -12.75
CA PRO A 218 -8.13 -23.34 -12.17
C PRO A 218 -7.28 -24.58 -11.97
N ARG A 219 -7.33 -25.17 -10.76
CA ARG A 219 -6.64 -26.41 -10.36
C ARG A 219 -6.94 -27.55 -11.35
N ARG A 220 -6.26 -27.61 -12.49
CA ARG A 220 -6.27 -28.76 -13.38
C ARG A 220 -5.09 -29.62 -13.00
N SER A 221 -5.43 -30.70 -12.33
CA SER A 221 -4.64 -31.88 -12.02
C SER A 221 -3.52 -32.14 -13.05
N LEU A 222 -2.29 -31.73 -12.72
CA LEU A 222 -1.07 -32.18 -13.40
C LEU A 222 -0.52 -33.39 -12.66
N VAL A 223 -1.16 -34.53 -12.89
CA VAL A 223 -0.50 -35.82 -12.76
C VAL A 223 0.53 -35.89 -13.89
N THR A 224 1.81 -35.64 -13.56
CA THR A 224 3.04 -36.30 -14.08
C THR A 224 4.26 -35.37 -14.02
N ARG A 225 4.81 -35.15 -12.82
CA ARG A 225 6.27 -35.07 -12.67
C ARG A 225 6.70 -36.22 -11.76
N ARG A 226 7.31 -37.21 -12.40
CA ARG A 226 7.74 -38.47 -11.81
C ARG A 226 9.10 -38.24 -11.17
N ASP A 227 9.14 -37.53 -10.04
CA ASP A 227 10.20 -37.61 -9.04
C ASP A 227 9.60 -37.22 -7.69
N GLY A 228 9.55 -38.22 -6.80
CA GLY A 228 8.75 -38.22 -5.58
C GLY A 228 9.39 -37.45 -4.42
N THR A 229 9.28 -36.13 -4.46
CA THR A 229 9.33 -35.27 -3.28
C THR A 229 8.29 -34.17 -3.45
N ASP A 230 7.24 -34.21 -2.62
CA ASP A 230 6.06 -33.34 -2.55
C ASP A 230 6.11 -32.03 -3.34
N PRO A 231 5.23 -31.81 -4.34
CA PRO A 231 5.02 -30.48 -4.85
C PRO A 231 3.98 -29.82 -3.92
N LEU A 232 4.47 -29.16 -2.87
CA LEU A 232 3.83 -27.94 -2.40
C LEU A 232 3.75 -27.01 -3.62
N HIS A 233 2.68 -27.10 -4.41
CA HIS A 233 2.33 -26.11 -5.41
C HIS A 233 1.93 -24.84 -4.64
N GLY A 234 2.95 -24.19 -4.08
CA GLY A 234 2.83 -23.00 -3.27
C GLY A 234 2.39 -21.85 -4.16
N SER A 235 1.49 -21.02 -3.63
CA SER A 235 1.21 -19.70 -4.21
C SER A 235 2.53 -18.98 -4.50
N PHE A 236 2.60 -18.23 -5.59
CA PHE A 236 3.73 -17.37 -5.90
C PHE A 236 3.21 -16.01 -6.38
N ALA A 237 4.10 -15.03 -6.41
CA ALA A 237 3.86 -13.71 -6.97
C ALA A 237 5.09 -13.32 -7.78
N PHE A 238 4.94 -12.40 -8.71
CA PHE A 238 6.08 -11.82 -9.40
C PHE A 238 6.53 -10.54 -8.72
N VAL A 239 7.83 -10.31 -8.75
CA VAL A 239 8.46 -9.04 -8.41
C VAL A 239 8.95 -8.43 -9.72
N ILE A 240 8.62 -7.17 -9.98
CA ILE A 240 9.04 -6.45 -11.19
C ILE A 240 9.88 -5.27 -10.72
N ALA A 241 11.11 -5.14 -11.21
CA ALA A 241 12.03 -4.09 -10.76
C ALA A 241 12.72 -3.37 -11.91
N GLY A 242 12.84 -2.05 -11.78
CA GLY A 242 13.53 -1.15 -12.69
C GLY A 242 14.94 -0.83 -12.22
N THR A 243 15.90 -0.83 -13.15
CA THR A 243 17.32 -0.60 -12.86
C THR A 243 17.81 0.76 -13.34
N ARG A 244 18.93 1.23 -12.78
CA ARG A 244 19.59 2.47 -13.22
C ARG A 244 20.07 2.41 -14.67
N SER A 245 20.30 1.22 -15.20
CA SER A 245 20.72 1.02 -16.60
C SER A 245 19.61 1.07 -17.64
N GLY A 246 18.34 1.18 -17.22
CA GLY A 246 17.18 1.19 -18.13
C GLY A 246 16.58 -0.18 -18.43
N HIS A 247 16.92 -1.21 -17.66
CA HIS A 247 16.30 -2.54 -17.76
C HIS A 247 15.18 -2.69 -16.73
N ILE A 248 14.13 -3.42 -17.11
CA ILE A 248 13.13 -3.99 -16.21
C ILE A 248 13.36 -5.49 -16.15
N ALA A 249 13.42 -6.05 -14.96
CA ALA A 249 13.54 -7.48 -14.75
C ALA A 249 12.38 -7.99 -13.90
N VAL A 250 12.07 -9.28 -14.05
CA VAL A 250 10.94 -9.96 -13.42
C VAL A 250 11.47 -11.19 -12.68
N TRP A 251 11.07 -11.35 -11.42
CA TRP A 251 11.39 -12.51 -10.60
C TRP A 251 10.13 -13.21 -10.12
N GLU A 252 10.18 -14.53 -10.03
CA GLU A 252 9.19 -15.36 -9.35
C GLU A 252 9.54 -15.47 -7.88
N CYS A 253 8.66 -14.96 -7.02
CA CYS A 253 8.79 -15.00 -5.57
C CYS A 253 7.86 -16.08 -4.99
N HIS A 254 8.45 -17.07 -4.32
CA HIS A 254 7.70 -18.19 -3.75
C HIS A 254 7.11 -17.85 -2.36
N ALA A 255 5.84 -18.19 -2.15
CA ALA A 255 5.21 -18.03 -0.84
C ALA A 255 5.90 -18.85 0.25
N GLY A 256 5.77 -18.38 1.49
CA GLY A 256 6.33 -18.97 2.71
C GLY A 256 7.83 -18.73 2.87
N THR A 257 8.61 -18.82 1.79
CA THR A 257 10.07 -18.63 1.83
C THR A 257 10.53 -17.24 1.42
N GLY A 258 9.77 -16.53 0.56
CA GLY A 258 10.17 -15.24 0.02
C GLY A 258 11.38 -15.29 -0.91
N ARG A 259 11.77 -16.48 -1.40
CA ARG A 259 12.88 -16.62 -2.36
C ARG A 259 12.45 -16.20 -3.75
N CYS A 260 13.29 -15.40 -4.40
CA CYS A 260 13.06 -14.86 -5.73
C CYS A 260 13.98 -15.51 -6.76
N PHE A 261 13.43 -15.97 -7.88
CA PHE A 261 14.18 -16.52 -9.01
C PHE A 261 13.94 -15.68 -10.25
N LEU A 262 14.99 -15.34 -10.99
CA LEU A 262 14.86 -14.51 -12.18
C LEU A 262 14.07 -15.25 -13.28
N ALA A 263 12.97 -14.64 -13.72
CA ALA A 263 12.16 -15.13 -14.83
C ALA A 263 12.61 -14.50 -16.16
N SER A 264 12.78 -13.17 -16.21
CA SER A 264 13.19 -12.46 -17.42
C SER A 264 13.80 -11.08 -17.17
N VAL A 265 14.38 -10.53 -18.24
CA VAL A 265 14.96 -9.18 -18.28
C VAL A 265 14.67 -8.56 -19.64
N SER A 266 14.26 -7.29 -19.63
CA SER A 266 13.96 -6.50 -20.81
C SER A 266 14.68 -5.16 -20.77
N SER A 267 15.33 -4.78 -21.87
CA SER A 267 15.89 -3.44 -22.04
C SER A 267 14.82 -2.50 -22.58
N VAL A 268 14.26 -1.64 -21.71
CA VAL A 268 13.11 -0.77 -22.06
C VAL A 268 13.49 0.69 -22.27
N SER A 269 14.62 1.14 -21.74
CA SER A 269 15.13 2.50 -21.90
C SER A 269 16.66 2.52 -21.97
N SER A 270 17.21 3.59 -22.54
CA SER A 270 18.63 3.91 -22.45
C SER A 270 18.98 4.70 -21.19
N SER A 271 17.98 5.13 -20.43
CA SER A 271 18.09 5.92 -19.20
C SER A 271 17.50 5.18 -18.00
N PRO A 272 17.80 5.60 -16.76
CA PRO A 272 17.30 4.94 -15.55
C PRO A 272 15.77 4.81 -15.53
N VAL A 273 15.28 3.66 -15.06
CA VAL A 273 13.85 3.49 -14.74
C VAL A 273 13.64 3.99 -13.32
N GLU A 274 13.16 5.22 -13.16
CA GLU A 274 13.13 5.94 -11.88
C GLU A 274 12.02 5.44 -10.97
N GLN A 275 10.84 5.24 -11.55
CA GLN A 275 9.63 4.77 -10.88
C GLN A 275 8.85 3.86 -11.84
N LEU A 276 8.10 2.90 -11.29
CA LEU A 276 7.19 2.05 -12.04
C LEU A 276 5.92 1.76 -11.24
N LEU A 277 4.82 1.50 -11.94
CA LEU A 277 3.53 1.15 -11.36
C LEU A 277 2.83 0.13 -12.26
N LEU A 278 2.34 -0.96 -11.66
CA LEU A 278 1.56 -1.99 -12.35
C LEU A 278 0.06 -1.76 -12.18
N GLY A 279 -0.68 -1.81 -13.27
CA GLY A 279 -2.14 -1.92 -13.30
C GLY A 279 -2.56 -3.31 -13.80
N THR A 280 -3.35 -4.04 -13.01
CA THR A 280 -3.80 -5.42 -13.31
C THR A 280 -5.31 -5.53 -13.54
N SER A 281 -6.05 -4.42 -13.53
CA SER A 281 -7.50 -4.43 -13.67
C SER A 281 -7.93 -4.89 -15.07
N PRO A 282 -9.10 -5.53 -15.23
CA PRO A 282 -9.58 -6.03 -16.53
C PRO A 282 -9.72 -4.93 -17.60
N GLY A 283 -9.88 -3.66 -17.20
CA GLY A 283 -9.90 -2.53 -18.14
C GLY A 283 -8.53 -2.13 -18.70
N VAL A 284 -7.45 -2.61 -18.11
CA VAL A 284 -6.05 -2.24 -18.37
C VAL A 284 -5.32 -3.23 -19.28
N CYS A 285 -5.91 -4.42 -19.46
CA CYS A 285 -5.29 -5.55 -20.13
C CYS A 285 -5.84 -5.70 -21.57
N GLU A 286 -4.94 -5.86 -22.54
CA GLU A 286 -5.25 -6.21 -23.93
C GLU A 286 -4.55 -7.52 -24.30
N ASP A 287 -5.09 -8.27 -25.26
CA ASP A 287 -4.43 -9.37 -25.99
C ASP A 287 -3.46 -10.23 -25.17
N GLY A 288 -3.98 -10.92 -24.16
CA GLY A 288 -3.23 -11.90 -23.37
C GLY A 288 -2.24 -11.32 -22.34
N ALA A 289 -2.10 -9.99 -22.23
CA ALA A 289 -1.37 -9.36 -21.14
C ALA A 289 -2.13 -9.49 -19.82
N GLN A 290 -1.40 -9.67 -18.72
CA GLN A 290 -1.94 -9.75 -17.37
C GLN A 290 -1.92 -8.41 -16.62
N GLY A 291 -1.18 -7.44 -17.15
CA GLY A 291 -1.19 -6.07 -16.64
C GLY A 291 -0.45 -5.09 -17.54
N ARG A 292 -0.57 -3.80 -17.21
CA ARG A 292 0.22 -2.70 -17.78
C ARG A 292 1.17 -2.16 -16.75
N LEU A 293 2.41 -2.00 -17.15
CA LEU A 293 3.38 -1.23 -16.41
C LEU A 293 3.44 0.16 -17.03
N VAL A 294 3.25 1.19 -16.21
CA VAL A 294 3.74 2.54 -16.53
C VAL A 294 5.06 2.74 -15.82
N PHE A 295 6.04 3.33 -16.49
CA PHE A 295 7.31 3.69 -15.88
C PHE A 295 7.76 5.08 -16.30
N GLN A 296 8.53 5.73 -15.43
CA GLN A 296 9.14 7.03 -15.70
C GLN A 296 10.63 6.84 -16.00
N ASP A 297 11.09 7.46 -17.08
CA ASP A 297 12.49 7.63 -17.41
C ASP A 297 12.82 9.10 -17.69
N SER A 298 14.06 9.39 -18.12
CA SER A 298 14.50 10.77 -18.41
C SER A 298 13.71 11.47 -19.53
N GLN A 299 13.02 10.71 -20.39
CA GLN A 299 12.21 11.22 -21.50
C GLN A 299 10.75 11.42 -21.10
N GLY A 300 10.29 10.77 -20.03
CA GLY A 300 8.98 10.94 -19.44
C GLY A 300 8.31 9.61 -19.15
N LEU A 301 6.98 9.56 -19.31
CA LEU A 301 6.17 8.38 -19.02
C LEU A 301 6.05 7.44 -20.22
N ARG A 302 6.23 6.14 -19.98
CA ARG A 302 6.17 5.08 -21.00
C ARG A 302 5.41 3.86 -20.50
N LEU A 303 4.92 3.04 -21.43
CA LEU A 303 4.13 1.85 -21.15
C LEU A 303 4.84 0.57 -21.57
N CYS A 304 4.72 -0.46 -20.73
CA CYS A 304 5.06 -1.84 -21.04
C CYS A 304 3.84 -2.74 -20.77
N ASN A 305 3.71 -3.80 -21.56
CA ASN A 305 2.81 -4.91 -21.27
C ASN A 305 3.52 -5.90 -20.34
N PHE A 306 2.81 -6.39 -19.33
CA PHE A 306 3.25 -7.47 -18.47
C PHE A 306 2.51 -8.76 -18.85
N TYR A 307 3.27 -9.77 -19.25
CA TYR A 307 2.77 -11.11 -19.57
C TYR A 307 3.28 -12.07 -18.51
N ALA A 308 2.39 -12.92 -18.00
CA ALA A 308 2.76 -14.03 -17.13
C ALA A 308 2.03 -15.30 -17.56
N MET A 309 2.77 -16.38 -17.68
CA MET A 309 2.34 -17.73 -18.01
C MET A 309 3.00 -18.69 -17.03
N GLU A 310 2.54 -19.96 -16.95
CA GLU A 310 2.99 -20.93 -15.94
C GLU A 310 4.53 -21.08 -15.86
N ASP A 311 5.25 -20.92 -16.97
CA ASP A 311 6.71 -21.08 -17.06
C ASP A 311 7.45 -19.82 -17.54
N HIS A 312 6.75 -18.69 -17.73
CA HIS A 312 7.35 -17.49 -18.31
C HIS A 312 6.64 -16.21 -17.89
N ALA A 313 7.39 -15.24 -17.37
CA ALA A 313 6.90 -13.89 -17.16
C ALA A 313 7.84 -12.86 -17.78
N LEU A 314 7.28 -11.84 -18.44
CA LEU A 314 8.02 -10.84 -19.21
C LEU A 314 7.32 -9.47 -19.15
N ALA A 315 8.13 -8.42 -19.03
CA ALA A 315 7.70 -7.05 -19.25
C ALA A 315 8.24 -6.56 -20.60
N GLU A 316 7.39 -6.22 -21.56
CA GLU A 316 7.80 -5.78 -22.89
C GLU A 316 7.27 -4.37 -23.20
N LEU A 317 8.09 -3.52 -23.83
CA LEU A 317 7.66 -2.18 -24.24
C LEU A 317 6.49 -2.27 -25.23
N CYS A 318 5.49 -1.41 -25.08
CA CYS A 318 4.39 -1.34 -26.05
C CYS A 318 4.94 -0.89 -27.42
N ASN A 319 4.96 -1.79 -28.40
CA ASN A 319 5.55 -1.57 -29.73
C ASN A 319 4.61 -0.89 -30.74
N SER A 320 3.36 -0.57 -30.35
CA SER A 320 2.46 0.26 -31.14
C SER A 320 2.95 1.72 -31.18
N GLN A 321 2.39 2.55 -32.06
CA GLN A 321 2.76 3.98 -32.18
C GLN A 321 2.92 4.64 -30.79
N PRO A 322 3.90 5.54 -30.60
CA PRO A 322 4.17 6.12 -29.29
C PRO A 322 2.88 6.73 -28.74
N SER A 323 2.41 6.21 -27.61
CA SER A 323 1.18 6.67 -26.97
C SER A 323 1.24 8.18 -26.72
N ARG A 324 0.10 8.86 -26.69
CA ARG A 324 0.03 10.29 -26.38
C ARG A 324 0.75 10.63 -25.07
N LEU A 325 0.70 9.71 -24.10
CA LEU A 325 1.44 9.76 -22.84
C LEU A 325 2.95 9.93 -23.03
N SER A 326 3.54 9.15 -23.93
CA SER A 326 4.98 9.19 -24.22
C SER A 326 5.40 10.41 -25.04
N GLN A 327 4.51 10.95 -25.88
CA GLN A 327 4.79 12.09 -26.74
C GLN A 327 4.83 13.42 -25.97
N LEU A 328 3.99 13.58 -24.96
CA LEU A 328 3.91 14.81 -24.16
C LEU A 328 5.08 14.96 -23.17
N GLY A 329 5.84 13.88 -22.91
CA GLY A 329 7.09 13.95 -22.16
C GLY A 329 6.94 14.46 -20.74
N PHE A 330 5.88 14.04 -20.04
CA PHE A 330 5.65 14.43 -18.64
C PHE A 330 6.83 14.02 -17.76
N ARG A 331 7.31 14.95 -16.94
CA ARG A 331 8.43 14.78 -16.01
C ARG A 331 7.99 15.19 -14.60
N MET A 332 8.72 14.71 -13.60
CA MET A 332 8.49 15.07 -12.19
C MET A 332 7.08 14.69 -11.70
N VAL A 333 6.72 13.42 -11.86
CA VAL A 333 5.49 12.90 -11.26
C VAL A 333 5.67 12.82 -9.75
N SER A 334 4.74 13.43 -9.00
CA SER A 334 4.74 13.39 -7.53
C SER A 334 3.97 12.18 -6.99
N ASN A 335 2.86 11.81 -7.62
CA ASN A 335 2.06 10.65 -7.27
C ASN A 335 1.29 10.14 -8.50
N TRP A 336 0.96 8.85 -8.51
CA TRP A 336 0.22 8.20 -9.59
C TRP A 336 -0.51 6.95 -9.14
N LYS A 337 -1.64 6.63 -9.77
CA LYS A 337 -2.43 5.44 -9.44
C LYS A 337 -3.27 5.00 -10.63
N TRP A 338 -3.38 3.68 -10.81
CA TRP A 338 -4.32 3.08 -11.76
C TRP A 338 -5.71 2.95 -11.14
N PHE A 339 -6.73 3.32 -11.91
CA PHE A 339 -8.14 3.10 -11.60
C PHE A 339 -8.80 2.50 -12.83
N GLU A 340 -8.94 1.17 -12.84
CA GLU A 340 -9.29 0.45 -14.05
C GLU A 340 -8.43 0.94 -15.23
N HIS A 341 -9.03 1.24 -16.37
CA HIS A 341 -8.38 1.69 -17.60
C HIS A 341 -7.77 3.11 -17.55
N GLN A 342 -7.89 3.83 -16.43
CA GLN A 342 -7.42 5.22 -16.30
C GLN A 342 -6.22 5.32 -15.37
N LEU A 343 -5.15 5.96 -15.84
CA LEU A 343 -4.00 6.35 -15.03
C LEU A 343 -4.17 7.79 -14.59
N VAL A 344 -4.25 8.02 -13.28
CA VAL A 344 -4.27 9.36 -12.71
C VAL A 344 -2.89 9.67 -12.15
N PHE A 345 -2.29 10.77 -12.56
CA PHE A 345 -0.97 11.18 -12.09
C PHE A 345 -0.88 12.69 -11.91
N THR A 346 -0.01 13.14 -11.01
CA THR A 346 0.12 14.55 -10.63
C THR A 346 1.51 15.08 -10.95
N THR A 347 1.54 16.28 -11.54
CA THR A 347 2.75 17.08 -11.74
C THR A 347 2.59 18.39 -10.96
N VAL A 348 3.61 19.25 -10.97
CA VAL A 348 3.58 20.51 -10.22
C VAL A 348 2.40 21.38 -10.68
N GLY A 349 1.45 21.66 -9.78
CA GLY A 349 0.26 22.46 -10.06
C GLY A 349 -0.85 21.79 -10.86
N ARG A 350 -0.71 20.51 -11.24
CA ARG A 350 -1.64 19.84 -12.16
C ARG A 350 -1.89 18.37 -11.83
N ALA A 351 -3.09 17.91 -12.18
CA ALA A 351 -3.41 16.49 -12.29
C ALA A 351 -3.72 16.13 -13.75
N HIS A 352 -3.39 14.90 -14.14
CA HIS A 352 -3.66 14.36 -15.45
C HIS A 352 -4.38 13.03 -15.31
N VAL A 353 -5.40 12.83 -16.13
CA VAL A 353 -6.13 11.57 -16.25
C VAL A 353 -5.87 11.06 -17.66
N TYR A 354 -5.08 9.99 -17.78
CA TYR A 354 -4.80 9.30 -19.02
C TYR A 354 -5.73 8.09 -19.14
N ASP A 355 -6.58 8.08 -20.16
CA ASP A 355 -7.40 6.93 -20.50
C ASP A 355 -6.64 6.05 -21.50
N PHE A 356 -6.31 4.84 -21.06
CA PHE A 356 -5.58 3.89 -21.90
C PHE A 356 -6.39 3.44 -23.13
N ARG A 357 -7.71 3.28 -23.02
CA ARG A 357 -8.55 2.74 -24.11
C ARG A 357 -8.71 3.72 -25.26
N THR A 358 -8.76 5.01 -24.95
CA THR A 358 -8.93 6.08 -25.94
C THR A 358 -7.62 6.79 -26.31
N ASP A 359 -6.52 6.45 -25.64
CA ASP A 359 -5.23 7.17 -25.69
C ASP A 359 -5.39 8.70 -25.49
N SER A 360 -6.37 9.09 -24.68
CA SER A 360 -6.72 10.48 -24.41
C SER A 360 -6.18 10.95 -23.06
N ILE A 361 -5.87 12.24 -22.95
CA ILE A 361 -5.35 12.85 -21.71
C ILE A 361 -6.15 14.09 -21.39
N THR A 362 -6.76 14.09 -20.21
CA THR A 362 -7.44 15.25 -19.62
C THR A 362 -6.55 15.87 -18.56
N THR A 363 -6.35 17.18 -18.62
CA THR A 363 -5.48 17.92 -17.69
C THR A 363 -6.30 18.87 -16.83
N TYR A 364 -6.07 18.80 -15.52
CA TYR A 364 -6.69 19.65 -14.51
C TYR A 364 -5.63 20.56 -13.89
N LEU A 365 -5.94 21.85 -13.80
CA LEU A 365 -5.12 22.86 -13.16
C LEU A 365 -5.62 23.12 -11.73
N PHE A 366 -4.75 22.95 -10.74
CA PHE A 366 -5.07 23.29 -9.37
C PHE A 366 -5.11 24.80 -9.18
N THR A 367 -6.19 25.28 -8.57
CA THR A 367 -6.36 26.71 -8.27
C THR A 367 -6.65 26.91 -6.79
N VAL A 368 -6.11 27.99 -6.23
CA VAL A 368 -6.52 28.51 -4.93
C VAL A 368 -8.02 28.85 -5.02
N GLY A 369 -8.79 28.50 -3.98
CA GLY A 369 -10.21 28.84 -3.92
C GLY A 369 -10.44 30.36 -3.85
N THR A 370 -11.64 30.79 -3.47
CA THR A 370 -11.86 32.20 -3.10
C THR A 370 -10.90 32.62 -1.99
N ALA A 371 -10.56 33.92 -1.95
CA ALA A 371 -9.38 34.56 -1.34
C ALA A 371 -9.07 34.35 0.17
N GLU A 372 -9.70 33.38 0.84
CA GLU A 372 -9.52 33.06 2.27
C GLU A 372 -8.83 31.70 2.53
N THR A 373 -8.34 31.02 1.49
CA THR A 373 -7.64 29.73 1.64
C THR A 373 -6.13 29.90 1.47
N ASP A 374 -5.35 29.55 2.50
CA ASP A 374 -3.87 29.46 2.46
C ASP A 374 -3.36 28.23 1.65
N ALA A 375 -4.13 27.81 0.64
CA ALA A 375 -3.81 26.63 -0.16
C ALA A 375 -2.69 26.93 -1.16
N ASP A 376 -1.64 26.10 -1.17
CA ASP A 376 -0.58 26.16 -2.18
C ASP A 376 -0.77 25.05 -3.23
N PRO A 377 -1.26 25.37 -4.45
CA PRO A 377 -1.54 24.38 -5.48
C PRO A 377 -0.28 23.72 -6.05
N TYR A 378 0.92 24.25 -5.75
CA TYR A 378 2.19 23.71 -6.25
C TYR A 378 2.80 22.66 -5.33
N LEU A 379 2.19 22.40 -4.16
CA LEU A 379 2.60 21.32 -3.27
C LEU A 379 2.45 19.95 -3.94
N PRO A 380 3.34 18.98 -3.66
CA PRO A 380 3.24 17.65 -4.22
C PRO A 380 2.05 16.89 -3.66
N ALA A 381 1.49 15.99 -4.48
CA ALA A 381 0.38 15.14 -4.06
C ALA A 381 0.88 14.00 -3.17
N ILE A 382 0.19 13.76 -2.07
CA ILE A 382 0.50 12.67 -1.13
C ILE A 382 -0.46 11.49 -1.25
N SER A 383 -1.62 11.68 -1.87
CA SER A 383 -2.62 10.62 -2.06
C SER A 383 -3.50 10.89 -3.26
N ILE A 384 -3.88 9.81 -3.96
CA ILE A 384 -4.87 9.81 -5.03
C ILE A 384 -5.86 8.67 -4.76
N SER A 385 -7.15 8.97 -4.79
CA SER A 385 -8.20 7.97 -4.53
C SER A 385 -9.44 8.20 -5.41
N ALA A 386 -10.13 7.12 -5.80
CA ALA A 386 -11.34 7.20 -6.60
C ALA A 386 -12.62 7.21 -5.74
N GLU A 387 -13.63 7.97 -6.17
CA GLU A 387 -14.99 7.97 -5.62
C GLU A 387 -15.79 6.75 -6.11
N VAL A 388 -16.56 6.10 -5.22
CA VAL A 388 -17.06 4.72 -5.43
C VAL A 388 -18.09 4.58 -6.56
N HIS A 389 -18.74 5.66 -6.98
CA HIS A 389 -19.88 5.61 -7.92
C HIS A 389 -19.84 6.70 -9.00
N ALA A 390 -18.74 7.41 -9.11
CA ALA A 390 -18.56 8.42 -10.13
C ALA A 390 -17.17 8.23 -10.73
N GLN A 391 -17.09 8.48 -12.02
CA GLN A 391 -15.85 8.84 -12.70
C GLN A 391 -15.31 10.10 -12.02
N SER A 392 -14.78 10.01 -10.81
CA SER A 392 -14.22 11.14 -10.08
C SER A 392 -13.12 10.67 -9.14
N PHE A 393 -12.13 11.55 -9.00
CA PHE A 393 -10.90 11.30 -8.26
C PHE A 393 -10.68 12.41 -7.26
N THR A 394 -10.20 12.05 -6.08
CA THR A 394 -9.75 13.00 -5.07
C THR A 394 -8.23 12.95 -5.03
N VAL A 395 -7.59 14.09 -5.28
CA VAL A 395 -6.15 14.30 -5.07
C VAL A 395 -5.97 15.10 -3.78
N VAL A 396 -5.07 14.65 -2.92
CA VAL A 396 -4.73 15.32 -1.66
C VAL A 396 -3.27 15.78 -1.70
N LEU A 397 -3.03 17.05 -1.40
CA LEU A 397 -1.68 17.64 -1.32
C LEU A 397 -1.10 17.58 0.10
N GLN A 398 0.15 18.02 0.27
CA GLN A 398 0.87 17.97 1.55
C GLN A 398 0.22 18.78 2.69
N ASP A 399 -0.57 19.79 2.36
CA ASP A 399 -1.32 20.64 3.29
C ASP A 399 -2.72 20.09 3.60
N LEU A 400 -3.01 18.85 3.15
CA LEU A 400 -4.30 18.17 3.23
C LEU A 400 -5.44 18.81 2.43
N HIS A 401 -5.19 19.80 1.56
CA HIS A 401 -6.25 20.30 0.69
C HIS A 401 -6.66 19.23 -0.33
N HIS A 402 -7.96 19.09 -0.53
CA HIS A 402 -8.56 18.12 -1.45
C HIS A 402 -8.92 18.77 -2.77
N TYR A 403 -8.62 18.10 -3.88
CA TYR A 403 -9.02 18.49 -5.23
C TYR A 403 -9.86 17.38 -5.85
N HIS A 404 -11.11 17.68 -6.16
CA HIS A 404 -12.04 16.74 -6.79
C HIS A 404 -12.02 16.89 -8.31
N LEU A 405 -11.53 15.86 -8.99
CA LEU A 405 -11.49 15.75 -10.43
C LEU A 405 -12.74 14.99 -10.88
N LEU A 406 -13.49 15.52 -11.83
CA LEU A 406 -14.55 14.79 -12.52
C LEU A 406 -13.94 14.17 -13.77
N ALA A 407 -13.86 12.85 -13.88
CA ALA A 407 -13.54 12.20 -15.14
C ALA A 407 -14.63 12.52 -16.16
N ILE A 408 -14.17 12.90 -17.34
CA ILE A 408 -14.99 13.32 -18.47
C ILE A 408 -14.85 12.22 -19.49
N ASP A 409 -15.95 11.59 -19.87
CA ASP A 409 -15.98 10.66 -20.99
C ASP A 409 -15.44 11.38 -22.24
N GLY A 410 -14.36 10.83 -22.81
CA GLY A 410 -13.67 11.39 -23.96
C GLY A 410 -14.61 11.52 -25.16
N GLY A 411 -15.19 12.69 -25.34
CA GLY A 411 -16.16 12.98 -26.39
C GLY A 411 -15.94 14.30 -27.13
N ASP A 412 -15.03 15.18 -26.68
CA ASP A 412 -14.77 16.44 -27.38
C ASP A 412 -13.27 16.68 -27.56
N ASP A 413 -12.75 16.24 -28.70
CA ASP A 413 -11.41 16.57 -29.26
C ASP A 413 -11.26 18.06 -29.63
N GLY A 414 -12.05 18.96 -29.02
CA GLY A 414 -12.21 20.34 -29.48
C GLY A 414 -11.56 21.44 -28.66
N ASN A 415 -11.29 21.24 -27.36
CA ASN A 415 -10.75 22.31 -26.52
C ASN A 415 -9.68 21.79 -25.54
N ASN A 416 -8.41 22.01 -25.91
CA ASN A 416 -7.23 21.96 -25.04
C ASN A 416 -7.28 23.07 -23.95
N GLN A 417 -8.37 23.19 -23.19
CA GLN A 417 -8.42 24.09 -22.05
C GLN A 417 -8.26 23.28 -20.77
N ASP A 418 -7.18 23.56 -20.04
CA ASP A 418 -6.94 23.02 -18.70
C ASP A 418 -8.20 23.26 -17.82
N ILE A 419 -8.75 22.19 -17.25
CA ILE A 419 -9.93 22.27 -16.39
C ILE A 419 -9.49 22.76 -15.01
N ARG A 420 -10.02 23.89 -14.57
CA ARG A 420 -9.67 24.45 -13.26
C ARG A 420 -10.41 23.75 -12.14
N VAL A 421 -9.69 23.34 -11.11
CA VAL A 421 -10.24 22.70 -9.92
C VAL A 421 -9.83 23.50 -8.69
N ALA A 422 -10.81 23.92 -7.92
CA ALA A 422 -10.60 24.67 -6.69
C ALA A 422 -10.27 23.73 -5.52
N ALA A 423 -9.37 24.18 -4.65
CA ALA A 423 -9.07 23.50 -3.39
C ALA A 423 -10.31 23.45 -2.48
N GLN A 424 -10.48 22.33 -1.78
CA GLN A 424 -11.39 22.19 -0.65
C GLN A 424 -10.58 22.06 0.63
N SER A 425 -10.99 22.81 1.66
CA SER A 425 -10.37 22.74 2.98
C SER A 425 -10.47 21.34 3.57
N PRO A 426 -9.45 20.88 4.31
CA PRO A 426 -9.50 19.59 4.98
C PRO A 426 -10.62 19.56 6.04
N ASP A 427 -11.20 18.37 6.28
CA ASP A 427 -12.16 18.18 7.37
C ASP A 427 -11.49 18.47 8.72
N GLU A 428 -12.25 19.05 9.65
CA GLU A 428 -11.77 19.39 10.99
C GLU A 428 -11.34 18.14 11.78
N LEU A 429 -10.16 18.24 12.41
CA LEU A 429 -9.66 17.21 13.32
C LEU A 429 -10.31 17.39 14.71
N LEU A 430 -11.22 16.48 15.04
CA LEU A 430 -11.85 16.39 16.34
C LEU A 430 -11.03 15.55 17.32
N GLY A 431 -11.25 15.82 18.60
CA GLY A 431 -10.79 14.97 19.68
C GLY A 431 -9.63 15.52 20.49
N TYR A 432 -8.92 16.52 19.98
CA TYR A 432 -7.90 17.24 20.71
C TYR A 432 -8.38 18.66 20.96
N PRO A 433 -8.16 19.22 22.17
CA PRO A 433 -8.52 20.61 22.41
C PRO A 433 -7.75 21.47 21.40
N PRO A 434 -8.44 22.24 20.55
CA PRO A 434 -7.76 23.09 19.59
C PRO A 434 -6.90 24.09 20.37
N LEU A 435 -5.74 24.43 19.81
CA LEU A 435 -5.03 25.61 20.26
C LEU A 435 -5.94 26.85 20.06
N VAL A 436 -5.61 27.99 20.68
CA VAL A 436 -6.25 29.26 20.34
C VAL A 436 -6.16 29.44 18.82
N ALA A 437 -7.20 29.96 18.16
CA ALA A 437 -7.31 30.00 16.69
C ALA A 437 -6.02 30.45 15.97
N ASP A 438 -5.35 31.49 16.49
CA ASP A 438 -4.07 31.99 15.96
C ASP A 438 -2.93 30.96 16.08
N LEU A 439 -2.85 30.25 17.20
CA LEU A 439 -1.85 29.20 17.45
C LEU A 439 -2.17 27.92 16.68
N GLN A 440 -3.45 27.61 16.46
CA GLN A 440 -3.87 26.45 15.66
C GLN A 440 -3.51 26.68 14.19
N SER A 441 -3.83 27.85 13.63
CA SER A 441 -3.44 28.23 12.26
C SER A 441 -1.92 28.22 12.08
N GLN A 442 -1.16 28.76 13.05
CA GLN A 442 0.30 28.67 13.02
C GLN A 442 0.79 27.24 13.12
N HIS A 443 0.21 26.41 13.98
CA HIS A 443 0.59 25.00 14.11
C HIS A 443 0.32 24.23 12.80
N ASP A 444 -0.85 24.40 12.20
CA ASP A 444 -1.27 23.70 11.00
C ASP A 444 -0.43 24.09 9.77
N SER A 445 -0.05 25.37 9.66
CA SER A 445 0.88 25.83 8.61
C SER A 445 2.31 25.28 8.74
N LEU A 446 2.67 24.72 9.90
CA LEU A 446 3.96 24.08 10.14
C LEU A 446 3.92 22.55 9.97
N GLN A 447 2.77 21.97 9.64
CA GLN A 447 2.64 20.55 9.40
C GLN A 447 2.79 20.22 7.92
N ALA A 448 3.73 19.34 7.60
CA ALA A 448 3.86 18.76 6.26
C ALA A 448 3.44 17.30 6.29
N TYR A 449 2.38 16.94 5.56
CA TYR A 449 1.98 15.56 5.41
C TYR A 449 2.80 14.90 4.30
N HIS A 450 3.18 13.64 4.50
CA HIS A 450 3.99 12.85 3.56
C HIS A 450 3.28 11.61 3.05
N GLY A 451 2.18 11.20 3.68
CA GLY A 451 1.40 10.03 3.26
C GLY A 451 0.00 10.06 3.87
N LEU A 452 -0.98 9.59 3.10
CA LEU A 452 -2.37 9.50 3.52
C LEU A 452 -3.03 8.32 2.80
N GLU A 453 -3.45 7.31 3.57
CA GLU A 453 -4.05 6.11 3.00
C GLU A 453 -5.19 5.59 3.88
N PHE A 454 -6.20 5.03 3.22
CA PHE A 454 -7.34 4.40 3.87
C PHE A 454 -7.11 2.90 4.04
N GLU A 455 -7.66 2.33 5.11
CA GLU A 455 -7.59 0.88 5.32
C GLU A 455 -8.35 0.12 4.19
N PRO A 456 -7.80 -0.96 3.60
CA PRO A 456 -8.35 -1.60 2.40
C PRO A 456 -9.77 -2.16 2.53
N ALA A 457 -10.21 -2.54 3.73
CA ALA A 457 -11.57 -3.03 3.97
C ALA A 457 -12.59 -1.92 4.23
N SER A 458 -12.14 -0.67 4.29
CA SER A 458 -13.03 0.48 4.42
C SER A 458 -13.65 0.78 3.04
N THR A 459 -14.78 0.16 2.74
CA THR A 459 -15.61 0.60 1.61
C THR A 459 -16.01 2.05 1.85
N ARG A 460 -16.05 2.92 0.82
CA ARG A 460 -16.53 4.31 1.05
C ARG A 460 -18.03 4.35 1.43
N GLU A 461 -18.77 3.27 1.20
CA GLU A 461 -20.15 3.09 1.70
C GLU A 461 -20.21 2.82 3.20
N SER A 462 -19.08 2.45 3.83
CA SER A 462 -19.05 2.27 5.26
C SER A 462 -19.28 3.61 5.95
N PRO A 463 -20.22 3.69 6.91
CA PRO A 463 -20.46 4.90 7.67
C PRO A 463 -19.19 5.40 8.36
N HIS A 464 -18.38 4.48 8.88
CA HIS A 464 -17.11 4.80 9.53
C HIS A 464 -15.94 4.11 8.84
N ARG A 465 -14.78 4.78 8.79
CA ARG A 465 -13.58 4.28 8.08
C ARG A 465 -12.31 4.62 8.85
N MET A 466 -11.33 3.72 8.83
CA MET A 466 -10.00 3.99 9.33
C MET A 466 -9.16 4.66 8.23
N GLN A 467 -8.49 5.75 8.60
CA GLN A 467 -7.54 6.46 7.77
C GLN A 467 -6.24 6.63 8.56
N ALA A 468 -5.10 6.44 7.90
CA ALA A 468 -3.82 6.80 8.48
C ALA A 468 -3.17 7.93 7.70
N SER A 469 -2.40 8.75 8.41
CA SER A 469 -1.55 9.76 7.82
C SER A 469 -0.17 9.77 8.46
N THR A 470 0.84 10.09 7.67
CA THR A 470 2.20 10.38 8.13
C THR A 470 2.47 11.85 7.93
N LEU A 471 3.02 12.50 8.94
CA LEU A 471 3.36 13.91 8.89
C LEU A 471 4.68 14.20 9.61
N MET A 472 5.25 15.34 9.29
CA MET A 472 6.42 15.90 9.95
C MET A 472 6.09 17.33 10.37
N ASP A 473 6.41 17.68 11.61
CA ASP A 473 6.29 19.06 12.08
C ASP A 473 7.51 19.83 11.56
N GLU A 474 7.41 20.36 10.34
CA GLU A 474 8.41 21.23 9.75
C GLU A 474 8.34 22.60 10.46
N HIS A 475 9.23 22.80 11.45
CA HIS A 475 9.46 24.06 12.20
C HIS A 475 8.74 24.27 13.55
N ALA A 476 8.26 23.24 14.25
CA ALA A 476 7.91 23.38 15.67
C ALA A 476 9.15 23.41 16.60
N ALA A 477 10.06 24.35 16.35
CA ALA A 477 11.12 24.77 17.26
C ALA A 477 10.89 26.24 17.62
N PHE A 478 9.87 26.48 18.47
CA PHE A 478 9.75 27.77 19.13
C PHE A 478 11.06 27.99 19.93
N LEU A 479 11.82 29.04 19.59
CA LEU A 479 13.03 29.50 20.30
C LEU A 479 14.37 28.77 20.04
N GLY A 480 14.65 28.39 18.79
CA GLY A 480 16.03 28.38 18.30
C GLY A 480 16.85 27.07 18.42
N PHE A 481 16.23 25.90 18.44
CA PHE A 481 16.95 24.62 18.27
C PHE A 481 16.14 23.57 17.49
N LYS A 482 16.77 23.04 16.42
CA LYS A 482 16.45 21.85 15.60
C LYS A 482 15.14 21.82 14.78
N VAL A 483 15.28 21.54 13.48
CA VAL A 483 14.22 20.94 12.65
C VAL A 483 13.85 19.61 13.31
N SER A 484 12.56 19.33 13.51
CA SER A 484 12.08 18.07 14.09
C SER A 484 12.65 16.88 13.32
N GLU A 485 13.47 16.03 13.95
CA GLU A 485 13.97 14.77 13.36
C GLU A 485 12.93 13.63 13.49
N THR A 486 11.70 13.95 13.93
CA THR A 486 10.65 12.98 14.25
C THR A 486 9.45 13.14 13.33
N SER A 487 9.14 12.08 12.60
CA SER A 487 7.85 11.94 11.90
C SER A 487 6.79 11.46 12.90
N LYS A 488 5.51 11.68 12.60
CA LYS A 488 4.39 11.13 13.36
C LYS A 488 3.49 10.31 12.45
N PHE A 489 3.02 9.19 12.97
CA PHE A 489 1.94 8.43 12.38
C PHE A 489 0.65 8.71 13.14
N HIS A 490 -0.35 9.22 12.44
CA HIS A 490 -1.69 9.43 12.98
C HIS A 490 -2.62 8.38 12.42
N LEU A 491 -3.34 7.71 13.31
CA LEU A 491 -4.46 6.87 12.96
C LEU A 491 -5.75 7.58 13.32
N MET A 492 -6.62 7.75 12.34
CA MET A 492 -7.85 8.52 12.43
C MET A 492 -9.06 7.67 12.09
N LEU A 493 -10.17 7.98 12.74
CA LEU A 493 -11.48 7.46 12.43
C LEU A 493 -12.27 8.55 11.71
N ILE A 494 -12.68 8.26 10.48
CA ILE A 494 -13.58 9.11 9.70
C ILE A 494 -15.00 8.66 9.98
N LYS A 495 -15.84 9.56 10.50
CA LYS A 495 -17.25 9.29 10.77
C LYS A 495 -18.12 10.11 9.81
N ASN A 496 -18.94 9.44 9.02
CA ASN A 496 -19.92 10.09 8.15
C ASN A 496 -21.28 10.13 8.86
N GLY A 497 -21.60 11.27 9.47
CA GLY A 497 -22.85 11.47 10.19
C GLY A 497 -23.01 10.66 11.48
N ALA A 498 -24.15 10.83 12.14
CA ALA A 498 -24.50 10.07 13.33
C ALA A 498 -25.00 8.67 12.95
N THR A 499 -24.22 7.64 13.30
CA THR A 499 -24.57 6.24 12.98
C THR A 499 -24.68 5.40 14.25
N GLU A 500 -25.78 4.67 14.39
CA GLU A 500 -25.99 3.72 15.49
C GLU A 500 -25.02 2.53 15.42
N ILE A 501 -24.57 2.02 16.57
CA ILE A 501 -23.63 0.89 16.66
C ILE A 501 -24.18 -0.36 15.95
N GLN A 502 -25.50 -0.58 16.01
CA GLN A 502 -26.15 -1.68 15.29
C GLN A 502 -25.91 -1.61 13.77
N ALA A 503 -26.01 -0.42 13.17
CA ALA A 503 -25.76 -0.24 11.74
C ALA A 503 -24.26 -0.43 11.42
N LEU A 504 -23.36 -0.05 12.32
CA LEU A 504 -21.92 -0.30 12.18
C LEU A 504 -21.59 -1.81 12.18
N VAL A 505 -22.20 -2.58 13.09
CA VAL A 505 -22.04 -4.05 13.13
C VAL A 505 -22.54 -4.67 11.83
N ALA A 506 -23.74 -4.29 11.38
CA ALA A 506 -24.30 -4.80 10.12
C ALA A 506 -23.40 -4.46 8.92
N SER A 507 -22.85 -3.23 8.87
CA SER A 507 -21.90 -2.81 7.84
C SER A 507 -20.61 -3.63 7.86
N ALA A 508 -20.01 -3.84 9.04
CA ALA A 508 -18.79 -4.64 9.20
C ALA A 508 -18.98 -6.11 8.79
N LEU A 509 -20.13 -6.71 9.14
CA LEU A 509 -20.46 -8.07 8.72
C LEU A 509 -20.76 -8.16 7.21
N LYS A 510 -21.42 -7.15 6.65
CA LYS A 510 -21.65 -7.06 5.20
C LYS A 510 -20.32 -6.95 4.46
N SER A 511 -19.42 -6.07 4.89
CA SER A 511 -18.12 -5.88 4.24
C SER A 511 -17.20 -7.10 4.39
N ALA A 512 -17.24 -7.81 5.51
CA ALA A 512 -16.55 -9.10 5.67
C ALA A 512 -17.05 -10.17 4.67
N GLY A 513 -18.34 -10.12 4.29
CA GLY A 513 -18.92 -11.02 3.30
C GLY A 513 -18.65 -10.64 1.84
N VAL A 514 -18.20 -9.42 1.55
CA VAL A 514 -17.90 -8.93 0.20
C VAL A 514 -16.48 -9.34 -0.17
N GLY A 515 -16.33 -10.18 -1.20
CA GLY A 515 -15.02 -10.54 -1.74
C GLY A 515 -14.42 -11.83 -1.17
N VAL A 516 -15.23 -12.87 -0.92
CA VAL A 516 -14.75 -14.14 -0.35
C VAL A 516 -13.71 -14.88 -1.23
N GLY A 517 -13.52 -14.46 -2.49
CA GLY A 517 -12.43 -14.91 -3.36
C GLY A 517 -11.11 -14.12 -3.23
N SER A 518 -11.07 -13.03 -2.45
CA SER A 518 -9.91 -12.13 -2.34
C SER A 518 -8.95 -12.47 -1.18
N GLY A 519 -9.32 -13.40 -0.28
CA GLY A 519 -8.47 -13.79 0.84
C GLY A 519 -8.31 -12.73 1.94
N ARG A 520 -9.12 -11.65 1.92
CA ARG A 520 -9.07 -10.57 2.91
C ARG A 520 -9.59 -11.03 4.28
N PRO A 521 -8.85 -10.78 5.37
CA PRO A 521 -9.31 -11.16 6.71
C PRO A 521 -10.46 -10.26 7.17
N PRO A 522 -11.44 -10.81 7.93
CA PRO A 522 -12.57 -10.03 8.45
C PRO A 522 -12.17 -8.99 9.50
N VAL A 523 -10.95 -9.08 10.04
CA VAL A 523 -10.40 -8.24 11.12
C VAL A 523 -10.40 -6.76 10.72
N THR A 524 -9.99 -6.45 9.49
CA THR A 524 -9.92 -5.07 8.99
C THR A 524 -11.28 -4.39 8.90
N SER A 525 -12.35 -5.16 8.65
CA SER A 525 -13.72 -4.63 8.62
C SER A 525 -14.24 -4.22 10.01
N ILE A 526 -13.62 -4.73 11.06
CA ILE A 526 -14.04 -4.53 12.45
C ILE A 526 -13.28 -3.37 13.09
N HIS A 527 -12.16 -2.96 12.51
CA HIS A 527 -11.33 -1.93 13.11
C HIS A 527 -12.07 -0.60 13.31
N ALA A 528 -12.76 -0.12 12.27
CA ALA A 528 -13.56 1.12 12.37
C ALA A 528 -14.66 1.01 13.44
N LEU A 529 -15.34 -0.15 13.54
CA LEU A 529 -16.37 -0.41 14.56
C LEU A 529 -15.80 -0.30 15.98
N ILE A 530 -14.70 -1.01 16.26
CA ILE A 530 -14.08 -0.98 17.59
C ILE A 530 -13.53 0.40 17.91
N ALA A 531 -12.86 1.06 16.95
CA ALA A 531 -12.38 2.43 17.13
C ALA A 531 -13.52 3.38 17.49
N SER A 532 -14.69 3.22 16.87
CA SER A 532 -15.90 4.02 17.16
C SER A 532 -16.39 3.87 18.59
N VAL A 533 -16.38 2.63 19.11
CA VAL A 533 -16.75 2.35 20.50
C VAL A 533 -15.72 2.92 21.48
N LEU A 534 -14.44 2.91 21.11
CA LEU A 534 -13.35 3.40 21.96
C LEU A 534 -13.32 4.92 22.09
N VAL A 535 -13.69 5.66 21.03
CA VAL A 535 -13.74 7.13 21.04
C VAL A 535 -15.12 7.69 21.41
N ALA A 536 -16.09 6.84 21.78
CA ALA A 536 -17.42 7.27 22.19
C ALA A 536 -17.36 8.04 23.52
N GLU A 537 -18.18 9.09 23.65
CA GLU A 537 -18.27 9.90 24.88
C GLU A 537 -18.71 9.05 26.09
N ASP A 538 -19.72 8.20 25.91
CA ASP A 538 -20.12 7.17 26.88
C ASP A 538 -19.74 5.78 26.40
N ARG A 539 -18.48 5.40 26.68
CA ARG A 539 -17.92 4.10 26.33
C ARG A 539 -18.71 2.92 26.93
N LYS A 540 -19.28 3.07 28.13
CA LYS A 540 -19.99 1.96 28.79
C LYS A 540 -21.29 1.64 28.05
N THR A 541 -22.04 2.67 27.68
CA THR A 541 -23.27 2.51 26.89
C THR A 541 -22.94 1.94 25.50
N ALA A 542 -21.91 2.46 24.85
CA ALA A 542 -21.46 1.96 23.54
C ALA A 542 -21.07 0.47 23.58
N LEU A 543 -20.40 0.00 24.64
CA LEU A 543 -20.06 -1.41 24.82
C LEU A 543 -21.30 -2.29 25.01
N CYS A 544 -22.30 -1.84 25.77
CA CYS A 544 -23.56 -2.56 25.96
C CYS A 544 -24.34 -2.68 24.64
N GLU A 545 -24.41 -1.60 23.86
CA GLU A 545 -25.05 -1.59 22.54
C GLU A 545 -24.34 -2.53 21.56
N LEU A 546 -23.00 -2.56 21.58
CA LEU A 546 -22.21 -3.48 20.76
C LEU A 546 -22.51 -4.94 21.12
N ASP A 547 -22.49 -5.29 22.41
CA ASP A 547 -22.81 -6.66 22.87
C ASP A 547 -24.24 -7.08 22.45
N PHE A 548 -25.22 -6.18 22.61
CA PHE A 548 -26.59 -6.42 22.16
C PHE A 548 -26.70 -6.62 20.65
N ALA A 549 -26.05 -5.77 19.85
CA ALA A 549 -26.06 -5.85 18.40
C ALA A 549 -25.40 -7.15 17.89
N VAL A 550 -24.26 -7.53 18.48
CA VAL A 550 -23.56 -8.78 18.18
C VAL A 550 -24.44 -9.99 18.47
N LYS A 551 -25.13 -10.01 19.62
CA LYS A 551 -26.08 -11.09 19.98
C LYS A 551 -27.20 -11.23 18.96
N LYS A 552 -27.83 -10.12 18.58
CA LYS A 552 -28.93 -10.11 17.61
C LYS A 552 -28.49 -10.59 16.23
N GLU A 553 -27.31 -10.18 15.75
CA GLU A 553 -26.79 -10.63 14.47
C GLU A 553 -26.36 -12.10 14.48
N ALA A 554 -25.78 -12.59 15.57
CA ALA A 554 -25.47 -14.01 15.72
C ALA A 554 -26.73 -14.89 15.68
N GLU A 555 -27.81 -14.48 16.35
CA GLU A 555 -29.11 -15.16 16.30
C GLU A 555 -29.72 -15.13 14.88
N ARG A 556 -29.61 -14.00 14.18
CA ARG A 556 -30.08 -13.87 12.79
C ARG A 556 -29.34 -14.82 11.84
N ILE A 557 -28.01 -14.91 11.97
CA ILE A 557 -27.18 -15.82 11.15
C ILE A 557 -27.48 -17.28 11.49
N ALA A 558 -27.66 -17.62 12.77
CA ALA A 558 -28.01 -18.97 13.20
C ALA A 558 -29.39 -19.42 12.66
N ALA A 559 -30.39 -18.53 12.70
CA ALA A 559 -31.72 -18.81 12.13
C ALA A 559 -31.68 -19.04 10.61
N HIS A 560 -30.78 -18.34 9.89
CA HIS A 560 -30.56 -18.59 8.46
C HIS A 560 -29.86 -19.92 8.16
N ASN A 561 -29.09 -20.48 9.08
CA ASN A 561 -28.48 -21.81 8.94
C ASN A 561 -29.49 -22.95 9.15
N SER A 562 -30.52 -22.76 9.98
CA SER A 562 -31.56 -23.77 10.23
C SER A 562 -32.62 -23.88 9.13
N ASP A 563 -32.79 -22.83 8.31
CA ASP A 563 -33.80 -22.77 7.23
C ASP A 563 -33.30 -23.28 5.87
N GLY A 564 -32.09 -23.85 5.80
CA GLY A 564 -31.48 -24.31 4.56
C GLY A 564 -32.15 -25.56 3.97
N LYS A 565 -33.05 -25.38 2.99
CA LYS A 565 -33.33 -26.41 1.98
C LYS A 565 -32.09 -26.57 1.09
N ASP A 566 -31.72 -27.82 0.80
CA ASP A 566 -30.64 -28.22 -0.11
C ASP A 566 -30.87 -27.70 -1.54
N ASP A 567 -30.54 -26.44 -1.80
CA ASP A 567 -30.41 -25.93 -3.16
C ASP A 567 -28.97 -26.20 -3.63
N GLY A 568 -28.76 -27.38 -4.22
CA GLY A 568 -27.47 -27.76 -4.80
C GLY A 568 -27.05 -26.84 -5.96
N GLY A 569 -26.03 -26.00 -5.76
CA GLY A 569 -25.46 -25.14 -6.80
C GLY A 569 -24.33 -24.23 -6.31
N ALA A 570 -23.64 -23.56 -7.24
CA ALA A 570 -22.55 -22.61 -6.95
C ALA A 570 -22.97 -21.44 -6.03
N LEU A 571 -24.23 -21.01 -6.12
CA LEU A 571 -24.84 -20.00 -5.24
C LEU A 571 -24.89 -20.43 -3.76
N ALA A 572 -24.98 -21.74 -3.48
CA ALA A 572 -24.95 -22.23 -2.10
C ALA A 572 -23.53 -22.19 -1.53
N ALA A 573 -22.51 -22.45 -2.35
CA ALA A 573 -21.10 -22.38 -1.94
C ALA A 573 -20.67 -20.93 -1.63
N ASP A 574 -21.03 -19.96 -2.48
CA ASP A 574 -20.75 -18.53 -2.24
C ASP A 574 -21.47 -18.03 -0.99
N ARG A 575 -22.71 -18.48 -0.77
CA ARG A 575 -23.47 -18.14 0.44
C ARG A 575 -22.84 -18.74 1.69
N GLN A 576 -22.37 -19.99 1.66
CA GLN A 576 -21.66 -20.61 2.79
C GLN A 576 -20.35 -19.86 3.10
N LEU A 577 -19.59 -19.50 2.07
CA LEU A 577 -18.36 -18.73 2.17
C LEU A 577 -18.59 -17.35 2.81
N MET A 578 -19.64 -16.64 2.40
CA MET A 578 -20.05 -15.38 3.01
C MET A 578 -20.43 -15.54 4.49
N LEU A 579 -21.21 -16.57 4.82
CA LEU A 579 -21.61 -16.86 6.21
C LEU A 579 -20.40 -17.21 7.10
N ARG A 580 -19.41 -17.93 6.55
CA ARG A 580 -18.14 -18.22 7.24
C ARG A 580 -17.40 -16.93 7.59
N ALA A 581 -17.26 -16.01 6.64
CA ALA A 581 -16.58 -14.73 6.88
C ALA A 581 -17.31 -13.88 7.94
N GLN A 582 -18.65 -13.89 7.93
CA GLN A 582 -19.47 -13.21 8.94
C GLN A 582 -19.32 -13.83 10.33
N ASN A 583 -19.31 -15.16 10.44
CA ASN A 583 -19.08 -15.86 11.70
C ASN A 583 -17.67 -15.60 12.27
N GLN A 584 -16.65 -15.57 11.41
CA GLN A 584 -15.30 -15.20 11.81
C GLN A 584 -15.24 -13.74 12.31
N ALA A 585 -15.93 -12.82 11.62
CA ALA A 585 -16.01 -11.44 12.04
C ALA A 585 -16.68 -11.29 13.42
N LEU A 586 -17.81 -11.97 13.64
CA LEU A 586 -18.49 -12.02 14.93
C LEU A 586 -17.59 -12.57 16.03
N PHE A 587 -16.86 -13.67 15.75
CA PHE A 587 -15.91 -14.24 16.70
C PHE A 587 -14.81 -13.25 17.09
N CYS A 588 -14.28 -12.47 16.13
CA CYS A 588 -13.26 -11.46 16.40
C CYS A 588 -13.78 -10.32 17.30
N ILE A 589 -14.99 -9.81 17.03
CA ILE A 589 -15.66 -8.81 17.88
C ILE A 589 -15.87 -9.37 19.29
N TYR A 590 -16.32 -10.62 19.35
CA TYR A 590 -16.63 -11.31 20.58
C TYR A 590 -15.40 -11.56 21.46
N ALA A 591 -14.31 -12.05 20.87
CA ALA A 591 -13.05 -12.27 21.55
C ALA A 591 -12.49 -10.96 22.12
N TRP A 592 -12.67 -9.84 21.41
CA TRP A 592 -12.29 -8.52 21.91
C TRP A 592 -13.15 -8.08 23.11
N LEU A 593 -14.47 -8.30 23.08
CA LEU A 593 -15.38 -8.01 24.20
C LEU A 593 -14.99 -8.79 25.48
N GLN A 594 -14.55 -10.05 25.34
CA GLN A 594 -14.08 -10.86 26.46
C GLN A 594 -12.85 -10.25 27.17
N VAL A 595 -11.88 -9.77 26.38
CA VAL A 595 -10.59 -9.25 26.89
C VAL A 595 -10.73 -7.84 27.46
N GLY A 596 -11.61 -7.02 26.87
CA GLY A 596 -11.85 -5.63 27.31
C GLY A 596 -12.70 -5.50 28.58
N SER A 597 -13.32 -6.59 29.05
CA SER A 597 -14.10 -6.59 30.27
C SER A 597 -13.22 -6.99 31.46
N ASP A 598 -12.72 -6.00 32.20
CA ASP A 598 -12.39 -6.23 33.61
C ASP A 598 -13.71 -6.60 34.33
N ARG A 599 -14.04 -7.89 34.33
CA ARG A 599 -15.10 -8.55 35.13
C ARG A 599 -16.51 -7.93 35.04
N ILE A 600 -17.12 -7.89 33.85
CA ILE A 600 -18.58 -7.59 33.73
C ILE A 600 -19.37 -8.68 32.96
N LEU A 601 -18.72 -9.62 32.27
CA LEU A 601 -19.43 -10.60 31.44
C LEU A 601 -19.23 -12.04 31.96
N ASP A 602 -20.34 -12.62 32.44
CA ASP A 602 -20.51 -13.92 33.10
C ASP A 602 -20.15 -15.16 32.23
N SER A 603 -20.16 -16.33 32.86
CA SER A 603 -19.91 -17.68 32.30
C SER A 603 -20.67 -18.06 31.02
N GLU A 604 -21.74 -17.33 30.65
CA GLU A 604 -22.39 -17.49 29.35
C GLU A 604 -21.49 -17.08 28.18
N VAL A 605 -20.49 -16.25 28.46
CA VAL A 605 -19.61 -15.72 27.43
C VAL A 605 -18.52 -16.73 27.01
N ASP A 606 -18.19 -17.70 27.86
CA ASP A 606 -17.29 -18.81 27.48
C ASP A 606 -18.00 -19.87 26.62
N GLN A 607 -19.26 -20.19 26.93
CA GLN A 607 -20.02 -21.19 26.16
C GLN A 607 -20.32 -20.71 24.73
N ARG A 608 -20.60 -19.42 24.51
CA ARG A 608 -20.89 -18.89 23.17
C ARG A 608 -19.63 -18.66 22.34
N GLY A 609 -18.51 -18.27 22.97
CA GLY A 609 -17.20 -18.28 22.31
C GLY A 609 -16.86 -19.66 21.79
N GLN A 610 -17.16 -20.72 22.56
CA GLN A 610 -17.07 -22.09 22.09
C GLN A 610 -18.06 -22.40 20.96
N VAL A 611 -19.31 -21.94 20.98
CA VAL A 611 -20.26 -22.16 19.86
C VAL A 611 -19.81 -21.47 18.58
N LEU A 612 -19.32 -20.23 18.63
CA LEU A 612 -18.78 -19.52 17.46
C LEU A 612 -17.48 -20.15 16.95
N LEU A 613 -16.59 -20.57 17.86
CA LEU A 613 -15.38 -21.31 17.53
C LEU A 613 -15.68 -22.70 16.95
N THR A 614 -16.68 -23.40 17.48
CA THR A 614 -17.10 -24.73 17.01
C THR A 614 -17.79 -24.61 15.66
N SER A 615 -18.71 -23.65 15.48
CA SER A 615 -19.30 -23.29 14.19
C SER A 615 -18.22 -22.90 13.15
N TRP A 616 -17.17 -22.20 13.58
CA TRP A 616 -16.01 -21.90 12.73
C TRP A 616 -15.23 -23.18 12.38
N LEU A 617 -14.85 -24.00 13.35
CA LEU A 617 -14.09 -25.24 13.13
C LEU A 617 -14.88 -26.26 12.28
N GLU A 618 -16.18 -26.40 12.50
CA GLU A 618 -17.10 -27.22 11.71
C GLU A 618 -17.26 -26.68 10.28
N SER A 619 -17.12 -25.37 10.08
CA SER A 619 -17.07 -24.75 8.75
C SER A 619 -15.70 -24.88 8.04
N VAL A 620 -14.66 -25.30 8.77
CA VAL A 620 -13.28 -25.49 8.27
C VAL A 620 -12.96 -26.97 8.00
N SER A 621 -13.82 -27.91 8.43
CA SER A 621 -13.66 -29.33 8.14
C SER A 621 -14.11 -29.73 6.72
N TRP A 622 -13.10 -29.90 5.85
CA TRP A 622 -12.97 -30.70 4.61
C TRP A 622 -13.91 -30.42 3.43
#